data_AF-A0A0R1U5U6-F1
#
_entry.id   AF-A0A0R1U5U6-F1
#
_cell.length_a   1.000
_cell.length_b   1.000
_cell.length_c   1.000
_cell.angle_alpha   90.00
_cell.angle_beta   90.00
_cell.angle_gamma   90.00
#
_symmetry.space_group_name_H-M   'P 1'
#
loop_
_entity.id
_entity.type
_entity.pdbx_description
1 polymer ?
#
loop_
_entity_poly.entity_id
_entity_poly.type
_entity_poly.pdbx_seq_one_letter_code
_entity_poly.pdbx_strand_id
1 'polypeptide(L)' 'MIVDILIFLIVGGLLFTVTTALHQPLNLVVAGIVSLVIAGITFVLFSWSWFLLLLVLWMVLVVLGLYGMRGYIRRR' A
#
# COMPACT_ATOMS: atom_id res chain seq x y z
N MET A 1 19.16 -3.01 3.99
CA MET A 1 18.46 -4.31 4.11
C MET A 1 17.43 -4.33 5.21
N ILE A 2 17.79 -4.17 6.49
CA ILE A 2 16.79 -4.21 7.58
C ILE A 2 15.84 -3.01 7.57
N VAL A 3 16.37 -1.84 7.20
CA VAL A 3 15.59 -0.61 7.04
C VAL A 3 14.57 -0.75 5.90
N ASP A 4 14.98 -1.34 4.78
CA ASP A 4 14.12 -1.58 3.62
C ASP A 4 12.93 -2.46 4.00
N ILE A 5 13.18 -3.56 4.72
CA ILE A 5 12.14 -4.47 5.22
C ILE A 5 11.19 -3.76 6.19
N LEU A 6 11.72 -2.93 7.09
CA LEU A 6 10.89 -2.12 7.99
C LEU A 6 9.98 -1.17 7.22
N ILE A 7 10.49 -0.53 6.16
CA ILE A 7 9.68 0.34 5.29
C ILE A 7 8.55 -0.47 4.64
N PHE A 8 8.84 -1.64 4.07
CA PHE A 8 7.81 -2.52 3.50
C PHE A 8 6.69 -2.85 4.50
N LEU A 9 7.08 -3.16 5.74
CA LEU A 9 6.16 -3.59 6.78
C LEU A 9 5.32 -2.41 7.31
N ILE A 10 5.94 -1.25 7.52
CA ILE A 10 5.25 -0.01 7.94
C ILE A 10 4.28 0.44 6.84
N VAL A 11 4.71 0.48 5.59
CA VAL A 11 3.87 0.87 4.44
C VAL A 11 2.70 -0.09 4.27
N GLY A 12 2.95 -1.41 4.36
CA GLY A 12 1.90 -2.42 4.30
C GLY A 12 0.88 -2.27 5.43
N GLY A 13 1.35 -2.08 6.67
CA GLY A 13 0.49 -1.84 7.83
C GLY A 13 -0.31 -0.55 7.74
N LEU A 14 0.29 0.52 7.21
CA LEU A 14 -0.39 1.80 6.97
C LEU A 14 -1.49 1.65 5.91
N LEU A 15 -1.20 1.01 4.78
CA LEU A 15 -2.22 0.75 3.76
C LEU A 15 -3.34 -0.16 4.29
N PHE A 16 -2.99 -1.17 5.08
CA PHE A 16 -3.97 -2.02 5.74
C PHE A 16 -4.92 -1.23 6.65
N THR A 17 -4.38 -0.42 7.55
CA THR A 17 -5.17 0.41 8.47
C THR A 17 -6.02 1.43 7.74
N VAL A 18 -5.49 2.12 6.75
CA VAL A 18 -6.26 3.06 5.90
C VAL A 18 -7.40 2.36 5.16
N THR A 19 -7.14 1.18 4.58
CA THR A 19 -8.13 0.44 3.80
C THR A 19 -9.24 -0.14 4.68
N THR A 20 -8.92 -0.50 5.93
CA THR A 20 -9.85 -1.10 6.89
C THR A 20 -10.65 -0.06 7.67
N ALA A 21 -10.06 1.08 8.03
CA ALA A 21 -10.70 2.12 8.83
C ALA A 21 -11.76 2.92 8.06
N LEU A 22 -11.64 3.05 6.73
CA LEU A 22 -12.58 3.84 5.92
C LEU A 22 -13.70 2.99 5.30
N HIS A 23 -14.89 3.57 5.25
CA HIS A 23 -16.02 3.04 4.49
C HIS A 23 -15.76 3.13 2.97
N GLN A 24 -16.24 2.15 2.22
CA GLN A 24 -16.19 2.17 0.75
C GLN A 24 -17.18 3.22 0.19
N PRO A 25 -16.85 3.92 -0.91
CA PRO A 25 -15.67 3.76 -1.77
C PRO A 25 -14.46 4.63 -1.37
N LEU A 26 -14.59 5.43 -0.30
CA LEU A 26 -13.57 6.39 0.11
C LEU A 26 -12.23 5.72 0.44
N ASN A 27 -12.25 4.51 0.98
CA ASN A 27 -11.05 3.77 1.33
C ASN A 27 -10.11 3.50 0.12
N LEU A 28 -10.67 3.34 -1.08
CA LEU A 28 -9.91 3.00 -2.30
C LEU A 28 -9.21 4.24 -2.85
N VAL A 29 -9.93 5.37 -2.85
CA VAL A 29 -9.39 6.67 -3.21
C VAL A 29 -8.28 7.07 -2.24
N VAL A 30 -8.52 6.93 -0.93
CA VAL A 30 -7.52 7.29 0.09
C VAL A 30 -6.32 6.34 0.04
N ALA A 31 -6.51 5.02 -0.14
CA ALA A 31 -5.39 4.10 -0.34
C ALA A 31 -4.55 4.46 -1.57
N GLY A 32 -5.20 4.84 -2.68
CA GLY A 32 -4.53 5.33 -3.89
C GLY A 32 -3.69 6.59 -3.62
N ILE A 33 -4.28 7.60 -2.99
CA ILE A 33 -3.57 8.84 -2.62
C ILE A 33 -2.38 8.54 -1.70
N VAL A 34 -2.59 7.73 -0.65
CA VAL A 34 -1.53 7.34 0.28
C VAL A 34 -0.40 6.62 -0.44
N SER A 35 -0.72 5.68 -1.33
CA SER A 35 0.31 4.99 -2.12
C SER A 35 1.12 5.93 -3.02
N LEU A 36 0.46 6.91 -3.65
CA LEU A 36 1.12 7.95 -4.46
C LEU A 36 2.05 8.84 -3.61
N VAL A 37 1.59 9.27 -2.44
CA VAL A 37 2.39 10.08 -1.51
C VAL A 37 3.62 9.32 -1.06
N ILE A 38 3.48 8.05 -0.65
CA ILE A 38 4.61 7.23 -0.21
C ILE A 38 5.57 6.96 -1.37
N ALA A 39 5.07 6.68 -2.58
CA ALA A 39 5.90 6.51 -3.76
C ALA A 39 6.71 7.78 -4.07
N GLY A 40 6.09 8.96 -3.99
CA GLY A 40 6.75 10.25 -4.18
C GLY A 40 7.83 10.52 -3.13
N ILE A 41 7.54 10.29 -1.85
CA ILE A 41 8.51 10.43 -0.75
C ILE A 41 9.69 9.46 -0.96
N THR A 42 9.41 8.22 -1.30
CA THR A 42 10.43 7.19 -1.54
C THR A 42 11.30 7.54 -2.74
N PHE A 43 10.70 8.08 -3.80
CA PHE A 43 11.43 8.51 -5.00
C PHE A 43 12.46 9.59 -4.67
N VAL A 44 12.08 10.56 -3.84
CA VAL A 44 12.98 11.64 -3.42
C VAL A 44 14.09 11.12 -2.50
N LEU A 45 13.78 10.21 -1.57
CA LEU A 45 14.74 9.72 -0.57
C LEU A 45 15.72 8.67 -1.11
N PHE A 46 15.27 7.77 -1.98
CA PHE A 46 16.04 6.61 -2.44
C PHE A 46 16.40 6.65 -3.93
N SER A 47 16.01 7.71 -4.64
CA SER A 47 16.20 7.84 -6.10
C SER A 47 15.55 6.70 -6.89
N TRP A 48 15.72 6.69 -8.22
CA TRP A 48 15.21 5.60 -9.07
C TRP A 48 15.99 4.30 -8.78
N SER A 49 15.44 3.47 -7.90
CA SER A 49 16.08 2.26 -7.39
C SER A 49 15.17 1.03 -7.54
N TRP A 50 15.77 -0.16 -7.57
CA TRP A 50 15.04 -1.43 -7.56
C TRP A 50 14.10 -1.56 -6.34
N PHE A 51 14.47 -0.93 -5.23
CA PHE A 51 13.65 -0.84 -4.03
C PHE A 51 12.31 -0.17 -4.32
N LEU A 52 12.29 0.94 -5.06
CA LEU A 52 11.08 1.67 -5.38
C LEU A 52 10.11 0.83 -6.23
N LEU A 53 10.63 0.10 -7.22
CA LEU A 53 9.83 -0.82 -8.03
C LEU A 53 9.18 -1.92 -7.17
N LEU A 54 9.96 -2.54 -6.29
CA LEU A 54 9.46 -3.55 -5.37
C LEU A 54 8.44 -2.97 -4.39
N LEU A 55 8.66 -1.76 -3.89
CA LEU A 55 7.75 -1.06 -2.99
C LEU A 55 6.40 -0.77 -3.65
N VAL A 56 6.42 -0.25 -4.88
CA VAL A 56 5.20 0.01 -5.65
C VAL A 56 4.44 -1.29 -5.92
N LEU A 57 5.15 -2.35 -6.34
CA LEU A 57 4.54 -3.66 -6.55
C LEU A 57 3.90 -4.21 -5.26
N TRP A 58 4.58 -4.04 -4.12
CA TRP A 58 4.07 -4.43 -2.81
C TRP A 58 2.80 -3.68 -2.43
N MET A 59 2.76 -2.35 -2.61
CA MET A 59 1.57 -1.56 -2.35
C MET A 59 0.37 -2.06 -3.18
N VAL A 60 0.60 -2.35 -4.46
CA VAL A 60 -0.44 -2.88 -5.36
C VAL A 60 -0.94 -4.24 -4.87
N LEU A 61 -0.04 -5.14 -4.47
CA LEU A 61 -0.41 -6.45 -3.92
C LEU A 61 -1.23 -6.33 -2.62
N VAL A 62 -0.84 -5.43 -1.72
CA VAL A 62 -1.59 -5.19 -0.47
C VAL A 62 -2.99 -4.67 -0.76
N VAL A 63 -3.12 -3.66 -1.62
CA VAL A 63 -4.42 -3.09 -2.00
C VAL A 63 -5.31 -4.13 -2.68
N LEU A 64 -4.76 -4.88 -3.64
CA LEU A 64 -5.49 -5.95 -4.34
C LEU A 64 -5.87 -7.10 -3.40
N GLY A 65 -4.97 -7.52 -2.51
CA GLY A 65 -5.21 -8.59 -1.55
C GLY A 65 -6.35 -8.23 -0.59
N LEU A 66 -6.35 -7.01 -0.05
CA LEU A 66 -7.41 -6.53 0.84
C LEU A 66 -8.75 -6.40 0.13
N TYR A 67 -8.74 -5.92 -1.11
CA TYR A 67 -9.95 -5.80 -1.90
C TYR A 67 -10.50 -7.17 -2.31
N GLY A 68 -9.62 -8.10 -2.70
CA GLY A 68 -9.95 -9.48 -3.03
C GLY A 68 -10.57 -10.22 -1.85
N MET A 69 -9.96 -10.10 -0.66
CA MET A 69 -10.52 -10.66 0.59
C MET A 69 -11.90 -10.09 0.92
N ARG A 70 -12.09 -8.77 0.79
CA ARG A 70 -13.42 -8.16 0.98
C ARG A 70 -14.44 -8.64 -0.04
N GLY A 71 -14.07 -8.77 -1.31
CA GLY A 71 -14.93 -9.31 -2.37
C GLY A 71 -15.33 -10.77 -2.11
N TYR A 72 -14.42 -11.57 -1.54
CA TYR A 72 -14.69 -12.94 -1.14
C TYR A 72 -15.67 -13.00 0.05
N ILE A 73 -15.48 -12.17 1.07
CA ILE A 73 -16.36 -12.09 2.24
C ILE A 73 -17.76 -11.58 1.87
N ARG A 74 -17.87 -10.63 0.93
CA ARG A 74 -19.16 -10.06 0.52
C ARG A 74 -19.98 -10.97 -0.42
N ARG A 75 -19.35 -12.01 -0.99
CA ARG A 75 -20.00 -13.03 -1.84
C ARG A 75 -20.42 -14.29 -1.07
N ARG A 76 -19.94 -14.47 0.16
CA ARG A 76 -20.50 -15.43 1.12
C ARG A 76 -21.57 -14.76 1.96
#